data_AF-A0A846PH24-F1
#
_entry.id   AF-A0A846PH24-F1
#
_cell.length_a   1.000
_cell.length_b   1.000
_cell.length_c   1.000
_cell.angle_alpha   90.00
_cell.angle_beta   90.00
_cell.angle_gamma   90.00
#
_symmetry.space_group_name_H-M   'P 1'
#
loop_
_entity.id
_entity.type
_entity.pdbx_description
1 polymer ?
#
loop_
_entity_poly.entity_id
_entity_poly.type
_entity_poly.pdbx_seq_one_letter_code
_entity_poly.pdbx_strand_id
1 'polypeptide(L)'
;FDDYIRKYSDLESRNKWSAMGGFLEGLGVFVKEGLVPIRLVALFITHLTRTYWEKFGPIIEEYRIRENVPRGGSEAEYLYRTLMKYVEEHPELKT
;
A
#
# COMPACT_ATOMS: atom_id res chain seq x y z
N PHE A 1 16.00 -1.76 6.87
CA PHE A 1 15.62 -0.33 6.85
C PHE A 1 16.74 0.54 6.31
N ASP A 2 17.94 0.52 6.89
CA ASP A 2 19.03 1.44 6.51
C ASP A 2 19.51 1.25 5.05
N ASP A 3 19.60 0.00 4.56
CA ASP A 3 19.89 -0.29 3.15
C ASP A 3 18.81 0.23 2.20
N TYR A 4 17.57 0.28 2.66
CA TYR A 4 16.43 0.79 1.91
C TYR A 4 16.47 2.31 1.85
N ILE A 5 16.70 3.00 2.97
CA ILE A 5 16.90 4.44 3.00
C ILE A 5 18.02 4.82 2.04
N ARG A 6 19.13 4.07 2.05
CA ARG A 6 20.24 4.27 1.11
C ARG A 6 19.82 4.05 -0.35
N LYS A 7 19.10 2.98 -0.65
CA LYS A 7 18.65 2.61 -2.00
C LYS A 7 17.60 3.56 -2.59
N TYR A 8 16.73 4.12 -1.76
CA TYR A 8 15.68 5.06 -2.17
C TYR A 8 15.98 6.46 -1.63
N SER A 9 17.26 6.82 -1.49
CA SER A 9 17.67 8.15 -1.03
C SER A 9 17.65 9.19 -2.15
N ASP A 10 17.79 8.75 -3.41
CA ASP A 10 17.76 9.65 -4.55
C ASP A 10 16.36 10.23 -4.76
N LEU A 11 16.32 11.49 -5.18
CA LEU A 11 15.09 12.28 -5.23
C LEU A 11 14.04 11.66 -6.16
N GLU A 12 14.48 11.03 -7.25
CA GLU A 12 13.60 10.44 -8.26
C GLU A 12 12.91 9.18 -7.72
N SER A 13 13.67 8.29 -7.09
CA SER A 13 13.14 7.09 -6.43
C SER A 13 12.19 7.44 -5.29
N ARG A 14 12.53 8.48 -4.49
CA ARG A 14 11.63 8.99 -3.44
C ARG A 14 10.33 9.51 -4.02
N ASN A 15 10.39 10.31 -5.08
CA ASN A 15 9.20 10.89 -5.70
C ASN A 15 8.26 9.81 -6.27
N LYS A 16 8.81 8.80 -6.97
CA LYS A 16 8.01 7.70 -7.54
C LYS A 16 7.31 6.88 -6.45
N TRP A 17 8.03 6.55 -5.38
CA TRP A 17 7.44 5.80 -4.26
C TRP A 17 6.41 6.62 -3.49
N SER A 18 6.72 7.89 -3.19
CA SER A 18 5.80 8.79 -2.48
C SER A 18 4.51 9.03 -3.28
N ALA A 19 4.60 9.15 -4.62
CA ALA A 19 3.42 9.31 -5.46
C ALA A 19 2.52 8.06 -5.41
N MET A 20 3.11 6.86 -5.55
CA MET A 20 2.35 5.60 -5.46
C MET A 20 1.77 5.38 -4.07
N GLY A 21 2.56 5.66 -3.03
CA GLY A 21 2.11 5.57 -1.63
C GLY A 21 0.96 6.52 -1.34
N GLY A 22 1.06 7.78 -1.77
CA GLY A 22 -0.02 8.76 -1.62
C GLY A 22 -1.30 8.35 -2.37
N PHE A 23 -1.16 7.80 -3.58
CA PHE A 23 -2.30 7.27 -4.33
C PHE A 23 -3.00 6.13 -3.59
N LEU A 24 -2.25 5.13 -3.11
CA LEU A 24 -2.82 3.98 -2.41
C LEU A 24 -3.36 4.35 -1.02
N GLU A 25 -2.73 5.31 -0.32
CA GLU A 25 -3.24 5.85 0.95
C GLU A 25 -4.60 6.52 0.74
N GLY A 26 -4.73 7.39 -0.27
CA GLY A 26 -6.00 8.04 -0.59
C GLY A 26 -7.07 7.05 -1.05
N LEU A 27 -6.69 6.07 -1.87
CA LEU A 27 -7.63 5.02 -2.30
C LEU A 27 -8.08 4.14 -1.12
N GLY A 28 -7.20 3.87 -0.16
CA GLY A 28 -7.53 3.17 1.07
C GLY A 28 -8.65 3.86 1.85
N VAL A 29 -8.61 5.19 1.94
CA VAL A 29 -9.70 5.99 2.54
C VAL A 29 -11.02 5.76 1.78
N PHE A 30 -11.01 5.83 0.45
CA PHE A 30 -12.24 5.64 -0.33
C PHE A 30 -12.83 4.24 -0.22
N VAL A 31 -11.99 3.20 -0.09
CA VAL A 31 -12.48 1.83 0.17
C VAL A 31 -13.05 1.73 1.57
N LYS A 32 -12.36 2.28 2.57
CA LYS A 32 -12.76 2.23 3.99
C LYS A 32 -14.09 2.94 4.26
N GLU A 33 -14.31 4.07 3.60
CA GLU A 33 -15.54 4.85 3.69
C GLU A 33 -16.66 4.34 2.75
N GLY A 34 -16.43 3.23 2.05
CA GLY A 34 -17.44 2.59 1.18
C GLY A 34 -17.72 3.32 -0.13
N LEU A 35 -16.89 4.30 -0.51
CA LEU A 35 -17.02 5.07 -1.75
C LEU A 35 -16.52 4.30 -2.98
N VAL A 36 -15.53 3.43 -2.79
CA VAL A 36 -15.00 2.54 -3.83
C VAL A 36 -15.15 1.08 -3.38
N PRO A 37 -15.93 0.25 -4.11
CA PRO A 37 -16.02 -1.17 -3.79
C PRO A 37 -14.67 -1.87 -3.95
N ILE A 38 -14.26 -2.67 -2.97
CA ILE A 38 -13.01 -3.44 -3.04
C ILE A 38 -12.93 -4.34 -4.28
N ARG A 39 -14.07 -4.83 -4.78
CA ARG A 39 -14.17 -5.57 -6.05
C ARG A 39 -13.55 -4.80 -7.22
N LEU A 40 -13.73 -3.48 -7.31
CA LEU A 40 -13.14 -2.68 -8.39
C LEU A 40 -11.63 -2.62 -8.27
N VAL A 41 -11.12 -2.48 -7.04
CA VAL A 41 -9.68 -2.55 -6.76
C VAL A 41 -9.12 -3.90 -7.19
N ALA A 42 -9.83 -4.98 -6.85
CA ALA A 42 -9.45 -6.34 -7.19
C ALA A 42 -9.36 -6.59 -8.71
N LEU A 43 -10.27 -5.99 -9.49
CA LEU A 43 -10.29 -6.13 -10.94
C LEU A 43 -9.29 -5.22 -11.66
N PHE A 44 -8.95 -4.07 -11.06
CA PHE A 44 -8.19 -3.03 -11.75
C PHE A 44 -6.72 -2.97 -11.36
N ILE A 45 -6.40 -3.09 -10.07
CA ILE A 45 -5.05 -2.80 -9.55
C ILE A 45 -4.59 -3.76 -8.44
N THR A 46 -5.03 -5.03 -8.48
CA THR A 46 -4.58 -6.05 -7.51
C THR A 46 -3.07 -6.16 -7.45
N HIS A 47 -2.44 -6.40 -8.60
CA HIS A 47 -0.99 -6.60 -8.68
C HIS A 47 -0.22 -5.39 -8.17
N LEU A 48 -0.64 -4.18 -8.55
CA LEU A 48 0.00 -2.93 -8.13
C LEU A 48 -0.07 -2.72 -6.61
N THR A 49 -1.27 -2.89 -6.04
CA THR A 49 -1.51 -2.71 -4.60
C THR A 49 -0.71 -3.72 -3.79
N ARG A 50 -0.75 -5.00 -4.20
CA ARG A 50 -0.03 -6.10 -3.55
C ARG A 50 1.48 -5.88 -3.59
N THR A 51 2.04 -5.68 -4.78
CA THR A 51 3.50 -5.54 -4.95
C THR A 51 4.05 -4.31 -4.25
N TYR A 52 3.29 -3.19 -4.23
CA TYR A 52 3.68 -2.03 -3.46
C TYR A 52 3.78 -2.36 -1.96
N TRP A 53 2.73 -2.93 -1.38
CA TRP A 53 2.70 -3.17 0.06
C TRP A 53 3.70 -4.26 0.50
N GLU A 54 3.82 -5.37 -0.24
CA GLU A 54 4.79 -6.43 0.07
C GLU A 54 6.23 -5.91 0.02
N LYS A 55 6.51 -4.94 -0.86
CA LYS A 55 7.83 -4.33 -1.00
C LYS A 55 8.13 -3.26 0.05
N PHE A 56 7.14 -2.46 0.43
CA PHE A 56 7.35 -1.23 1.20
C PHE A 56 6.74 -1.24 2.60
N GLY A 57 5.73 -2.06 2.85
CA GLY A 57 5.06 -2.23 4.15
C GLY A 57 6.05 -2.42 5.31
N PRO A 58 7.02 -3.35 5.23
CA PRO A 58 8.01 -3.54 6.29
C PRO A 58 8.88 -2.31 6.57
N ILE A 59 9.16 -1.48 5.56
CA ILE A 59 9.90 -0.23 5.75
C ILE A 59 9.01 0.84 6.37
N ILE A 60 7.75 0.91 5.93
CA ILE A 60 6.77 1.84 6.49
C ILE A 60 6.56 1.54 7.96
N GLU A 61 6.47 0.27 8.37
CA GLU A 61 6.36 -0.14 9.77
C GLU A 61 7.56 0.35 10.62
N GLU A 62 8.79 0.11 10.16
CA GLU A 62 10.00 0.63 10.82
C GLU A 62 10.02 2.16 10.86
N TYR A 63 9.59 2.82 9.78
CA TYR A 63 9.51 4.28 9.68
C TYR A 63 8.52 4.86 10.72
N ARG A 64 7.35 4.24 10.90
CA ARG A 64 6.36 4.64 11.92
C ARG A 64 6.96 4.64 13.32
N ILE A 65 7.76 3.62 13.64
CA ILE A 65 8.41 3.46 14.95
C ILE A 65 9.51 4.50 15.13
N ARG A 66 10.42 4.62 14.16
CA ARG A 66 11.62 5.47 14.28
C ARG A 66 11.31 6.97 14.24
N GLU A 67 10.38 7.38 13.39
CA GLU A 67 10.03 8.79 13.20
C GLU A 67 8.78 9.20 14.00
N ASN A 68 8.23 8.30 14.83
CA ASN A 68 7.04 8.53 15.65
C ASN A 68 5.83 9.04 14.83
N VAL A 69 5.58 8.40 13.68
CA VAL A 69 4.50 8.72 12.75
C VAL A 69 3.52 7.54 12.64
N PRO A 70 2.78 7.20 13.72
CA PRO A 70 2.04 5.94 13.82
C PRO A 70 0.99 5.72 12.72
N ARG A 71 0.52 6.79 12.06
CA ARG A 71 -0.46 6.73 10.97
C ARG A 71 0.13 6.65 9.56
N GLY A 72 1.45 6.75 9.39
CA GLY A 72 2.06 6.82 8.05
C GLY A 72 1.76 5.58 7.21
N GLY A 73 1.04 5.71 6.09
CA GLY A 73 0.71 4.56 5.24
C GLY A 73 -0.38 3.63 5.80
N SER A 74 -1.14 4.09 6.81
CA SER A 74 -2.13 3.26 7.52
C SER A 74 -3.32 2.88 6.64
N GLU A 75 -3.71 3.74 5.71
CA GLU A 75 -4.85 3.47 4.83
C GLU A 75 -4.43 2.62 3.63
N ALA A 76 -3.18 2.75 3.16
CA ALA A 76 -2.57 1.83 2.20
C ALA A 76 -2.44 0.41 2.77
N GLU A 77 -2.11 0.29 4.07
CA GLU A 77 -2.12 -1.00 4.78
C GLU A 77 -3.53 -1.61 4.81
N TYR A 78 -4.52 -0.81 5.21
CA TYR A 78 -5.91 -1.23 5.25
C TYR A 78 -6.38 -1.70 3.86
N LEU A 79 -6.05 -0.94 2.80
CA LEU A 79 -6.36 -1.28 1.42
C LEU A 79 -5.77 -2.65 1.04
N TYR A 80 -4.48 -2.86 1.31
CA TYR A 80 -3.80 -4.13 1.03
C TYR A 80 -4.47 -5.30 1.74
N ARG A 81 -4.69 -5.19 3.06
CA ARG A 81 -5.28 -6.28 3.86
C ARG A 81 -6.69 -6.62 3.40
N THR A 82 -7.50 -5.60 3.11
CA THR A 82 -8.88 -5.76 2.61
C THR A 82 -8.89 -6.41 1.24
N LEU A 83 -8.00 -5.99 0.34
CA LEU A 83 -7.85 -6.58 -0.98
C LEU A 83 -7.42 -8.06 -0.90
N MET A 84 -6.42 -8.38 -0.09
CA MET A 84 -5.92 -9.75 0.01
C MET A 84 -6.99 -10.69 0.56
N LYS A 85 -7.75 -10.24 1.57
CA LYS A 85 -8.91 -10.98 2.07
C LYS A 85 -9.95 -11.20 0.97
N TYR A 86 -10.28 -10.17 0.21
CA TYR A 86 -11.25 -10.27 -0.89
C TYR A 86 -10.80 -11.28 -1.96
N VAL A 87 -9.53 -11.27 -2.36
CA VAL A 87 -8.97 -12.22 -3.35
C VAL A 87 -8.93 -13.65 -2.81
N GLU A 88 -8.71 -13.84 -1.51
CA GLU A 88 -8.78 -15.17 -0.90
C GLU A 88 -10.20 -15.77 -0.96
N GLU A 89 -11.21 -14.93 -0.70
CA GLU A 89 -12.64 -15.28 -0.76
C GLU A 89 -13.18 -15.46 -2.20
N HIS A 90 -12.43 -14.98 -3.21
CA HIS A 90 -12.80 -15.01 -4.63
C HIS A 90 -11.71 -15.70 -5.48
N PRO A 91 -11.64 -17.05 -5.47
CA PRO A 91 -10.56 -17.81 -6.10
C PRO A 91 -10.39 -17.55 -7.60
N GLU A 92 -11.43 -17.12 -8.30
CA GLU A 92 -11.40 -16.74 -9.72
C GLU A 92 -10.50 -15.54 -10.00
N LEU A 93 -10.15 -14.76 -8.97
CA LEU A 93 -9.27 -13.60 -9.05
C LEU A 93 -7.82 -13.91 -8.66
N LYS A 94 -7.50 -15.15 -8.31
CA LYS A 94 -6.12 -15.56 -7.97
C LYS A 94 -5.25 -15.53 -9.23
N THR A 95 -4.33 -14.57 -9.28
CA THR A 95 -3.26 -14.45 -10.29
C THR A 95 -1.94 -14.96 -9.78
#